data_AF-A0A7V5R1W2-F1
#
_entry.id   AF-A0A7V5R1W2-F1
#
_cell.length_a   1.000
_cell.length_b   1.000
_cell.length_c   1.000
_cell.angle_alpha   90.00
_cell.angle_beta   90.00
_cell.angle_gamma   90.00
#
_symmetry.space_group_name_H-M   'P 1'
#
loop_
_entity.id
_entity.type
_entity.pdbx_description
1 polymer ?
#
loop_
_entity_poly.entity_id
_entity_poly.type
_entity_poly.pdbx_seq_one_letter_code
_entity_poly.pdbx_strand_id
1 'polypeptide(L)'
;MSPLQVYQARIEQGEIKQDLLQNEVVLSFENLYQQLSRPKTNWFFKRKPVFHGLYIYGCVGRGKTFLMDLFVQTIKPDSIRRQHFHAFMSWFHQQRQQIKNQQDPIDLVIKKLATNVSVLCLDEFLVHDITDAMILSKILLALEKYGVSLVTTSNINPADLYQSGLQRKKFLPAIAWMQKNMQILQLDGNYDYRGSHLGDDSKWFTPINTNSQNLFEVSFNQLVGSKQLHLSPIVINKRSMDVIKRTDVHIMIEFDTLCKQPRNASDYMQLCQQYQSLFMVIDA
;
A
#
# COMPACT_ATOMS: atom_id res chain seq x y z
N MET A 1 -25.14 -2.26 -5.32
CA MET A 1 -24.78 -3.69 -5.46
C MET A 1 -23.77 -4.02 -4.38
N SER A 2 -23.85 -5.21 -3.78
CA SER A 2 -22.89 -5.68 -2.77
C SER A 2 -21.60 -6.20 -3.43
N PRO A 3 -20.50 -6.41 -2.67
CA PRO A 3 -19.25 -6.97 -3.22
C PRO A 3 -19.46 -8.25 -4.02
N LEU A 4 -20.22 -9.21 -3.48
CA LEU A 4 -20.47 -10.49 -4.17
C LEU A 4 -21.22 -10.29 -5.49
N GLN A 5 -22.24 -9.43 -5.50
CA GLN A 5 -23.00 -9.13 -6.71
C GLN A 5 -22.13 -8.50 -7.80
N VAL A 6 -21.24 -7.58 -7.44
CA VAL A 6 -20.35 -6.95 -8.43
C VAL A 6 -19.34 -7.96 -8.96
N TYR A 7 -18.78 -8.83 -8.11
CA TYR A 7 -17.86 -9.87 -8.55
C TYR A 7 -18.52 -10.87 -9.51
N GLN A 8 -19.72 -11.36 -9.17
CA GLN A 8 -20.49 -12.26 -10.02
C GLN A 8 -20.85 -11.63 -11.37
N ALA A 9 -21.30 -10.38 -11.38
CA ALA A 9 -21.61 -9.67 -12.61
C ALA A 9 -20.39 -9.56 -13.55
N ARG A 10 -19.19 -9.29 -13.01
CA ARG A 10 -17.96 -9.24 -13.82
C ARG A 10 -17.55 -10.61 -14.37
N ILE A 11 -17.83 -11.70 -13.66
CA ILE A 11 -17.64 -13.07 -14.18
C ILE A 11 -18.61 -13.34 -15.33
N GLU A 12 -19.90 -13.02 -15.14
CA GLU A 12 -20.96 -13.22 -16.14
C GLU A 12 -20.70 -12.41 -17.42
N GLN A 13 -20.13 -11.21 -17.27
CA GLN A 13 -19.72 -10.35 -18.38
C GLN A 13 -18.39 -10.79 -19.05
N GLY A 14 -17.71 -11.79 -18.49
CA GLY A 14 -16.43 -12.28 -19.01
C GLY A 14 -15.24 -11.36 -18.77
N GLU A 15 -15.38 -10.32 -17.93
CA GLU A 15 -14.30 -9.39 -17.59
C GLU A 15 -13.23 -10.06 -16.72
N ILE A 16 -13.65 -11.00 -15.87
CA ILE A 16 -12.76 -11.75 -14.97
C ILE A 16 -13.08 -13.24 -15.00
N LYS A 17 -12.06 -14.06 -14.73
CA LYS A 17 -12.23 -15.51 -14.57
C LYS A 17 -12.60 -15.82 -13.12
N GLN A 18 -13.44 -16.85 -12.94
CA GLN A 18 -13.74 -17.36 -11.62
C GLN A 18 -12.47 -17.93 -10.96
N ASP A 19 -12.19 -17.48 -9.74
CA ASP A 19 -11.12 -17.99 -8.89
C ASP A 19 -11.66 -18.26 -7.47
N LEU A 20 -11.31 -19.43 -6.93
CA LEU A 20 -11.81 -19.89 -5.64
C LEU A 20 -11.28 -19.05 -4.47
N LEU A 21 -10.00 -18.69 -4.49
CA LEU A 21 -9.38 -17.90 -3.42
C LEU A 21 -9.86 -16.45 -3.46
N GLN A 22 -10.03 -15.87 -4.65
CA GLN A 22 -10.66 -14.56 -4.80
C GLN A 22 -12.11 -14.59 -4.29
N ASN A 23 -12.86 -15.66 -4.57
CA ASN A 23 -14.23 -15.81 -4.07
C ASN A 23 -14.30 -15.86 -2.53
N GLU A 24 -13.37 -16.53 -1.85
CA GLU A 24 -13.30 -16.51 -0.38
C GLU A 24 -13.09 -15.10 0.20
N VAL A 25 -12.23 -14.30 -0.45
CA VAL A 25 -12.03 -12.89 -0.09
C VAL A 25 -13.30 -12.09 -0.32
N VAL A 26 -13.96 -12.28 -1.47
CA VAL A 26 -15.22 -11.60 -1.81
C VAL A 26 -16.34 -11.95 -0.83
N LEU A 27 -16.44 -13.20 -0.37
CA LEU A 27 -17.40 -13.61 0.67
C LEU A 27 -17.13 -12.91 2.01
N SER A 28 -15.85 -12.72 2.34
CA SER A 28 -15.44 -11.99 3.55
C SER A 28 -15.78 -10.49 3.43
N PHE A 29 -15.61 -9.90 2.24
CA PHE A 29 -16.09 -8.56 1.93
C PHE A 29 -17.61 -8.43 2.00
N GLU A 30 -18.34 -9.41 1.49
CA GLU A 30 -19.80 -9.45 1.56
C GLU A 30 -20.27 -9.44 3.02
N ASN A 31 -19.68 -10.28 3.87
CA ASN A 31 -20.00 -10.30 5.30
C ASN A 31 -19.76 -8.93 5.96
N LEU A 32 -18.62 -8.30 5.68
CA LEU A 32 -18.31 -6.96 6.17
C LEU A 32 -19.31 -5.91 5.65
N TYR A 33 -19.61 -5.93 4.35
CA TYR A 33 -20.60 -5.05 3.73
C TYR A 33 -21.97 -5.18 4.40
N GLN A 34 -22.43 -6.41 4.68
CA GLN A 34 -23.70 -6.65 5.35
C GLN A 34 -23.70 -6.12 6.79
N GLN A 35 -22.59 -6.27 7.51
CA GLN A 35 -22.46 -5.74 8.88
C GLN A 35 -22.50 -4.21 8.91
N LEU A 36 -21.84 -3.54 7.96
CA LEU A 36 -21.83 -2.09 7.82
C LEU A 36 -23.20 -1.54 7.37
N SER A 37 -23.94 -2.32 6.57
CA SER A 37 -25.24 -1.92 6.02
C SER A 37 -26.41 -2.10 7.00
N ARG A 38 -26.22 -2.83 8.11
CA ARG A 38 -27.27 -3.05 9.10
C ARG A 38 -27.71 -1.70 9.71
N PRO A 39 -29.02 -1.38 9.74
CA PRO A 39 -29.49 -0.17 10.39
C PRO A 39 -29.09 -0.19 11.87
N LYS A 40 -28.73 0.97 12.41
CA LYS A 40 -28.43 1.15 13.84
C LYS A 40 -29.73 1.07 14.66
N THR A 41 -30.39 -0.07 14.69
CA THR A 41 -31.62 -0.31 15.47
C THR A 41 -31.28 -0.54 16.94
N ASN A 42 -31.41 0.52 17.76
CA ASN A 42 -32.37 0.62 18.87
C ASN A 42 -31.97 1.73 19.85
N TRP A 43 -32.93 2.64 20.05
CA TRP A 43 -32.93 3.86 20.85
C TRP A 43 -32.68 3.67 22.36
N PHE A 44 -32.63 2.44 22.88
CA PHE A 44 -32.52 2.15 24.31
C PHE A 44 -31.20 1.54 24.78
N PHE A 45 -30.32 1.09 23.86
CA PHE A 45 -28.99 0.60 24.22
C PHE A 45 -27.95 1.13 23.23
N LYS A 46 -27.02 1.98 23.69
CA LYS A 46 -25.81 2.33 22.92
C LYS A 46 -25.00 1.06 22.68
N ARG A 47 -25.23 0.39 21.53
CA ARG A 47 -24.37 -0.71 21.08
C ARG A 47 -22.95 -0.17 20.94
N LYS A 48 -21.99 -0.89 21.52
CA LYS A 48 -20.57 -0.59 21.30
C LYS A 48 -20.28 -0.70 19.79
N PRO A 49 -19.47 0.22 19.24
CA PRO A 49 -19.04 0.12 17.85
C PRO A 49 -18.29 -1.20 17.66
N VAL A 50 -18.59 -1.94 16.58
CA VAL A 50 -18.02 -3.27 16.33
C VAL A 50 -16.92 -3.14 15.30
N PHE A 51 -15.72 -3.59 15.66
CA PHE A 51 -14.58 -3.65 14.77
C PHE A 51 -14.61 -4.96 13.95
N HIS A 52 -14.31 -4.84 12.66
CA HIS A 52 -14.09 -5.97 11.77
C HIS A 52 -12.78 -5.77 11.01
N GLY A 53 -11.92 -6.78 11.04
CA GLY A 53 -10.60 -6.75 10.42
C GLY A 53 -10.45 -7.81 9.34
N LEU A 54 -9.95 -7.44 8.17
CA LEU A 54 -9.57 -8.35 7.08
C LEU A 54 -8.11 -8.10 6.69
N TYR A 55 -7.28 -9.14 6.72
CA TYR A 55 -5.88 -9.08 6.28
C TYR A 55 -5.68 -10.03 5.12
N ILE A 56 -5.56 -9.47 3.91
CA ILE A 56 -5.41 -10.23 2.67
C ILE A 56 -3.95 -10.20 2.28
N TYR A 57 -3.30 -11.36 2.20
CA TYR A 57 -1.89 -11.44 1.81
C TYR A 57 -1.63 -12.49 0.75
N GLY A 58 -0.57 -12.30 -0.01
CA GLY A 58 -0.10 -13.26 -1.01
C GLY A 58 0.89 -12.61 -1.96
N CYS A 59 1.49 -13.38 -2.85
CA CYS A 59 2.47 -12.92 -3.82
C CYS A 59 1.96 -11.77 -4.72
N VAL A 60 2.89 -11.11 -5.41
CA VAL A 60 2.57 -10.12 -6.43
C VAL A 60 1.72 -10.72 -7.56
N GLY A 61 0.83 -9.92 -8.14
CA GLY A 61 0.03 -10.34 -9.29
C GLY A 61 -1.18 -11.22 -8.98
N ARG A 62 -1.54 -11.44 -7.71
CA ARG A 62 -2.67 -12.30 -7.33
C ARG A 62 -4.06 -11.64 -7.35
N GLY A 63 -4.14 -10.36 -7.75
CA GLY A 63 -5.41 -9.63 -7.82
C GLY A 63 -5.85 -8.92 -6.53
N LYS A 64 -4.97 -8.78 -5.53
CA LYS A 64 -5.28 -8.08 -4.26
C LYS A 64 -5.81 -6.65 -4.48
N THR A 65 -5.15 -5.86 -5.33
CA THR A 65 -5.55 -4.50 -5.66
C THR A 65 -6.92 -4.47 -6.32
N PHE A 66 -7.15 -5.37 -7.29
CA PHE A 66 -8.45 -5.53 -7.94
C PHE A 66 -9.57 -5.85 -6.94
N LEU A 67 -9.33 -6.78 -6.01
CA LEU A 67 -10.28 -7.12 -4.96
C LEU A 67 -10.57 -5.93 -4.04
N MET A 68 -9.53 -5.17 -3.67
CA MET A 68 -9.69 -3.95 -2.88
C MET A 68 -10.50 -2.88 -3.65
N ASP A 69 -10.21 -2.67 -4.94
CA ASP A 69 -11.00 -1.77 -5.82
C ASP A 69 -12.47 -2.18 -5.81
N LEU A 70 -12.70 -3.49 -5.96
CA LEU A 70 -14.04 -4.06 -6.02
C LEU A 70 -14.82 -3.85 -4.73
N PHE A 71 -14.17 -3.99 -3.57
CA PHE A 71 -14.80 -3.73 -2.28
C PHE A 71 -15.09 -2.25 -2.08
N VAL A 72 -14.12 -1.37 -2.38
CA VAL A 72 -14.22 0.06 -2.11
C VAL A 72 -15.38 0.70 -2.89
N GLN A 73 -15.60 0.29 -4.14
CA GLN A 73 -16.70 0.82 -4.96
C GLN A 73 -18.10 0.46 -4.42
N THR A 74 -18.21 -0.52 -3.51
CA THR A 74 -19.49 -0.96 -2.93
C THR A 74 -19.86 -0.19 -1.66
N ILE A 75 -18.90 0.48 -1.02
CA ILE A 75 -19.09 1.22 0.22
C ILE A 75 -19.41 2.69 -0.08
N LYS A 76 -20.23 3.34 0.76
CA LYS A 76 -20.56 4.75 0.59
C LYS A 76 -19.27 5.59 0.62
N PRO A 77 -19.01 6.46 -0.39
CA PRO A 77 -17.74 7.18 -0.54
C PRO A 77 -17.30 7.92 0.72
N ASP A 78 -18.22 8.58 1.43
CA ASP A 78 -17.88 9.39 2.61
C ASP A 78 -17.50 8.56 3.85
N SER A 79 -17.79 7.25 3.83
CA SER A 79 -17.62 6.34 4.97
C SER A 79 -16.39 5.43 4.86
N ILE A 80 -15.68 5.48 3.74
CA ILE A 80 -14.51 4.67 3.45
C ILE A 80 -13.32 5.56 3.14
N ARG A 81 -12.15 5.16 3.63
CA ARG A 81 -10.88 5.79 3.28
C ARG A 81 -9.92 4.73 2.80
N ARG A 82 -9.36 4.91 1.61
CA ARG A 82 -8.35 4.02 1.04
C ARG A 82 -7.06 4.77 0.77
N GLN A 83 -5.92 4.18 1.14
CA GLN A 83 -4.59 4.69 0.82
C GLN A 83 -3.52 3.63 1.06
N HIS A 84 -2.33 3.82 0.49
CA HIS A 84 -1.17 2.99 0.83
C HIS A 84 -0.77 3.17 2.29
N PHE A 85 -0.24 2.12 2.92
CA PHE A 85 0.16 2.14 4.34
C PHE A 85 1.13 3.27 4.68
N HIS A 86 2.18 3.48 3.88
CA HIS A 86 3.15 4.54 4.11
C HIS A 86 2.51 5.94 4.09
N ALA A 87 1.55 6.17 3.18
CA ALA A 87 0.81 7.43 3.08
C ALA A 87 -0.10 7.63 4.30
N PHE A 88 -0.68 6.55 4.82
CA PHE A 88 -1.39 6.58 6.11
C PHE A 88 -0.50 6.98 7.26
N MET A 89 0.68 6.38 7.37
CA MET A 89 1.61 6.70 8.45
C MET A 89 2.09 8.15 8.37
N SER A 90 2.41 8.65 7.17
CA SER A 90 2.77 10.05 6.95
C SER A 90 1.66 11.01 7.39
N TRP A 91 0.42 10.78 6.93
CA TRP A 91 -0.75 11.56 7.35
C TRP A 91 -0.95 11.48 8.87
N PHE A 92 -0.82 10.29 9.45
CA PHE A 92 -1.02 10.06 10.89
C PHE A 92 -0.01 10.87 11.71
N HIS A 93 1.28 10.83 11.35
CA HIS A 93 2.31 11.61 12.02
C HIS A 93 2.06 13.11 11.91
N GLN A 94 1.62 13.59 10.74
CA GLN A 94 1.26 15.01 10.55
C GLN A 94 0.10 15.42 11.45
N GLN A 95 -0.97 14.62 11.53
CA GLN A 95 -2.11 14.91 12.42
C GLN A 95 -1.67 14.87 13.89
N ARG A 96 -0.83 13.90 14.27
CA ARG A 96 -0.32 13.76 15.63
C ARG A 96 0.49 14.97 16.06
N GLN A 97 1.33 15.53 15.18
CA GLN A 97 2.14 16.73 15.47
C GLN A 97 1.29 17.98 15.77
N GLN A 98 0.07 18.05 15.23
CA GLN A 98 -0.85 19.17 15.49
C GLN A 98 -1.47 19.11 16.91
N ILE A 99 -1.40 17.95 17.57
CA ILE A 99 -1.95 17.74 18.91
C ILE A 99 -0.85 17.99 19.95
N LYS A 100 -0.81 19.19 20.51
CA LYS A 100 0.13 19.57 21.57
C LYS A 100 -0.45 19.27 22.96
N ASN A 101 0.40 18.81 23.89
CA ASN A 101 0.13 18.70 25.33
C ASN A 101 -1.13 17.89 25.74
N GLN A 102 -1.44 16.80 25.03
CA GLN A 102 -2.51 15.88 25.43
C GLN A 102 -1.96 14.51 25.83
N GLN A 103 -2.63 13.85 26.79
CA GLN A 103 -2.17 12.57 27.37
C GLN A 103 -2.18 11.40 26.37
N ASP A 104 -3.05 11.42 25.34
CA ASP A 104 -3.06 10.37 24.30
C ASP A 104 -3.31 10.93 22.89
N PRO A 105 -2.26 11.40 22.20
CA PRO A 105 -2.40 11.98 20.87
C PRO A 105 -2.76 10.93 19.81
N ILE A 106 -2.48 9.64 20.02
CA ILE A 106 -2.81 8.58 19.05
C ILE A 106 -4.32 8.34 19.05
N ASP A 107 -4.90 8.16 20.24
CA ASP A 107 -6.35 7.98 20.43
C ASP A 107 -7.14 9.12 19.78
N LEU A 108 -6.70 10.37 19.95
CA LEU A 108 -7.37 11.55 19.41
C LEU A 108 -7.33 11.62 17.88
N VAL A 109 -6.20 11.27 17.25
CA VAL A 109 -6.12 11.22 15.77
C VAL A 109 -7.11 10.19 15.24
N ILE A 110 -7.17 9.00 15.85
CA ILE A 110 -8.10 7.95 15.40
C ILE A 110 -9.54 8.30 15.73
N LYS A 111 -9.82 8.93 16.87
CA LYS A 111 -11.16 9.46 17.21
C LYS A 111 -11.65 10.44 16.16
N LYS A 112 -10.78 11.35 15.71
CA LYS A 112 -11.10 12.33 14.66
C LYS A 112 -11.30 11.64 13.30
N LEU A 113 -10.48 10.63 12.98
CA LEU A 113 -10.69 9.81 11.78
C LEU A 113 -12.06 9.13 11.78
N ALA A 114 -12.44 8.56 12.92
CA ALA A 114 -13.67 7.79 13.11
C ALA A 114 -14.96 8.62 13.02
N THR A 115 -14.89 9.96 12.99
CA THR A 115 -16.11 10.78 12.82
C THR A 115 -16.73 10.59 11.44
N ASN A 116 -15.89 10.35 10.43
CA ASN A 116 -16.32 10.25 9.04
C ASN A 116 -16.00 8.87 8.46
N VAL A 117 -14.94 8.22 8.92
CA VAL A 117 -14.48 6.95 8.34
C VAL A 117 -14.95 5.77 9.19
N SER A 118 -15.81 4.92 8.63
CA SER A 118 -16.17 3.62 9.22
C SER A 118 -15.32 2.45 8.74
N VAL A 119 -14.69 2.59 7.56
CA VAL A 119 -13.81 1.57 6.98
C VAL A 119 -12.51 2.21 6.51
N LEU A 120 -11.39 1.73 7.05
CA LEU A 120 -10.05 2.08 6.60
C LEU A 120 -9.49 0.93 5.75
N CYS A 121 -9.17 1.22 4.50
CA CYS A 121 -8.52 0.31 3.58
C CYS A 121 -7.05 0.72 3.42
N LEU A 122 -6.12 -0.17 3.79
CA LEU A 122 -4.68 0.06 3.65
C LEU A 122 -4.09 -0.90 2.62
N ASP A 123 -3.67 -0.36 1.49
CA ASP A 123 -2.92 -1.12 0.49
C ASP A 123 -1.44 -1.19 0.84
N GLU A 124 -0.79 -2.26 0.38
CA GLU A 124 0.66 -2.49 0.57
C GLU A 124 1.07 -2.35 2.04
N PHE A 125 0.35 -3.03 2.92
CA PHE A 125 0.59 -3.04 4.35
C PHE A 125 1.95 -3.68 4.66
N LEU A 126 2.96 -2.82 4.81
CA LEU A 126 4.35 -3.21 4.94
C LEU A 126 5.05 -2.28 5.94
N VAL A 127 5.60 -2.88 6.99
CA VAL A 127 6.24 -2.15 8.09
C VAL A 127 7.74 -2.33 8.00
N HIS A 128 8.46 -1.24 7.73
CA HIS A 128 9.93 -1.20 7.70
C HIS A 128 10.53 -0.17 8.66
N ASP A 129 9.79 0.90 8.96
CA ASP A 129 10.27 1.97 9.85
C ASP A 129 10.01 1.62 11.32
N ILE A 130 11.01 1.84 12.19
CA ILE A 130 10.86 1.61 13.63
C ILE A 130 9.81 2.52 14.26
N THR A 131 9.73 3.77 13.84
CA THR A 131 8.78 4.77 14.34
C THR A 131 7.36 4.29 14.14
N ASP A 132 7.07 3.76 12.95
CA ASP A 132 5.76 3.22 12.59
C ASP A 132 5.46 1.94 13.36
N ALA A 133 6.44 1.03 13.44
CA ALA A 133 6.33 -0.20 14.21
C ALA A 133 5.98 0.06 15.68
N MET A 134 6.60 1.06 16.32
CA MET A 134 6.39 1.35 17.74
C MET A 134 5.00 1.89 18.07
N ILE A 135 4.29 2.48 17.10
CA ILE A 135 2.97 3.08 17.33
C ILE A 135 1.81 2.26 16.77
N LEU A 136 2.09 1.29 15.89
CA LEU A 136 1.05 0.53 15.19
C LEU A 136 0.09 -0.18 16.16
N SER A 137 0.61 -0.82 17.21
CA SER A 137 -0.24 -1.51 18.21
C SER A 137 -1.28 -0.57 18.84
N LYS A 138 -0.89 0.67 19.14
CA LYS A 138 -1.80 1.68 19.69
C LYS A 138 -2.82 2.18 18.66
N ILE A 139 -2.40 2.32 17.40
CA ILE A 139 -3.32 2.67 16.30
C ILE A 139 -4.39 1.58 16.15
N LEU A 140 -3.99 0.30 16.13
CA LEU A 140 -4.91 -0.83 15.98
C LEU A 140 -5.93 -0.90 17.13
N LEU A 141 -5.46 -0.75 18.38
CA LEU A 141 -6.34 -0.69 19.55
C LEU A 141 -7.31 0.50 19.51
N ALA A 142 -6.87 1.65 19.01
CA ALA A 142 -7.75 2.81 18.86
C ALA A 142 -8.78 2.61 17.74
N LEU A 143 -8.39 2.00 16.60
CA LEU A 143 -9.34 1.63 15.53
C LEU A 143 -10.41 0.68 16.08
N GLU A 144 -10.02 -0.29 16.90
CA GLU A 144 -10.93 -1.19 17.61
C GLU A 144 -11.90 -0.44 18.52
N LYS A 145 -11.35 0.42 19.39
CA LYS A 145 -12.10 1.22 20.37
C LYS A 145 -13.20 2.06 19.71
N TYR A 146 -12.92 2.62 18.53
CA TYR A 146 -13.85 3.45 17.78
C TYR A 146 -14.65 2.68 16.71
N GLY A 147 -14.42 1.36 16.56
CA GLY A 147 -15.04 0.48 15.58
C GLY A 147 -14.85 0.91 14.13
N VAL A 148 -13.67 1.45 13.81
CA VAL A 148 -13.26 1.68 12.43
C VAL A 148 -12.76 0.35 11.88
N SER A 149 -13.56 -0.27 11.00
CA SER A 149 -13.19 -1.55 10.38
C SER A 149 -11.93 -1.38 9.53
N LEU A 150 -11.09 -2.40 9.48
CA LEU A 150 -9.78 -2.35 8.82
C LEU A 150 -9.68 -3.45 7.76
N VAL A 151 -9.45 -3.06 6.52
CA VAL A 151 -9.14 -3.99 5.42
C VAL A 151 -7.73 -3.71 4.93
N THR A 152 -6.91 -4.73 4.80
CA THR A 152 -5.51 -4.56 4.39
C THR A 152 -5.12 -5.53 3.27
N THR A 153 -4.27 -5.08 2.36
CA THR A 153 -3.58 -5.94 1.40
C THR A 153 -2.08 -5.93 1.65
N SER A 154 -1.42 -7.09 1.59
CA SER A 154 0.03 -7.19 1.77
C SER A 154 0.64 -8.30 0.92
N ASN A 155 1.96 -8.23 0.72
CA ASN A 155 2.74 -9.36 0.19
C ASN A 155 3.37 -10.22 1.30
N ILE A 156 3.18 -9.85 2.57
CA ILE A 156 3.82 -10.49 3.71
C ILE A 156 2.73 -11.02 4.66
N ASN A 157 2.90 -12.25 5.12
CA ASN A 157 2.09 -12.82 6.19
C ASN A 157 2.19 -11.94 7.46
N PRO A 158 1.10 -11.67 8.19
CA PRO A 158 1.16 -10.79 9.36
C PRO A 158 2.19 -11.24 10.42
N ALA A 159 2.45 -12.55 10.54
CA ALA A 159 3.46 -13.09 11.45
C ALA A 159 4.89 -12.65 11.09
N ASP A 160 5.15 -12.42 9.81
CA ASP A 160 6.47 -12.09 9.26
C ASP A 160 6.69 -10.57 9.10
N LEU A 161 5.67 -9.76 9.41
CA LEU A 161 5.80 -8.30 9.40
C LEU A 161 6.92 -7.86 10.34
N TYR A 162 7.82 -7.00 9.85
CA TYR A 162 8.92 -6.44 10.63
C TYR A 162 9.87 -7.49 11.24
N GLN A 163 10.07 -8.65 10.57
CA GLN A 163 10.86 -9.78 11.09
C GLN A 163 12.32 -9.42 11.42
N SER A 164 12.98 -8.62 10.58
CA SER A 164 14.36 -8.15 10.80
C SER A 164 14.41 -6.73 11.37
N GLY A 165 13.29 -6.24 11.89
CA GLY A 165 13.17 -4.88 12.39
C GLY A 165 13.86 -4.65 13.74
N LEU A 166 14.42 -3.46 13.92
CA LEU A 166 15.03 -3.04 15.17
C LEU A 166 14.01 -3.08 16.33
N GLN A 167 14.37 -3.70 17.45
CA GLN A 167 13.46 -3.89 18.61
C GLN A 167 12.15 -4.63 18.27
N ARG A 168 12.16 -5.57 17.31
CA ARG A 168 11.01 -6.41 16.93
C ARG A 168 10.13 -6.90 18.08
N LYS A 169 10.71 -7.26 19.24
CA LYS A 169 9.95 -7.68 20.43
C LYS A 169 8.82 -6.70 20.81
N LYS A 170 9.04 -5.39 20.62
CA LYS A 170 8.02 -4.35 20.89
C LYS A 170 6.91 -4.31 19.84
N PHE A 171 7.13 -4.88 18.65
CA PHE A 171 6.15 -4.99 17.58
C PHE A 171 5.29 -6.26 17.68
N LEU A 172 5.77 -7.32 18.36
CA LEU A 172 5.01 -8.56 18.54
C LEU A 172 3.58 -8.38 19.08
N PRO A 173 3.29 -7.42 20.00
CA PRO A 173 1.91 -7.15 20.41
C PRO A 173 0.99 -6.70 19.27
N ALA A 174 1.51 -5.96 18.27
CA ALA A 174 0.72 -5.59 17.09
C ALA A 174 0.38 -6.83 16.25
N ILE A 175 1.36 -7.72 16.02
CA ILE A 175 1.15 -8.98 15.30
C ILE A 175 0.11 -9.85 16.02
N ALA A 176 0.26 -10.03 17.33
CA ALA A 176 -0.66 -10.81 18.14
C ALA A 176 -2.08 -10.23 18.10
N TRP A 177 -2.21 -8.90 18.13
CA TRP A 177 -3.50 -8.24 17.96
C TRP A 177 -4.10 -8.49 16.57
N MET A 178 -3.29 -8.40 15.50
CA MET A 178 -3.78 -8.63 14.13
C MET A 178 -4.24 -10.07 13.94
N GLN A 179 -3.47 -11.05 14.40
CA GLN A 179 -3.83 -12.47 14.35
C GLN A 179 -5.11 -12.79 15.13
N LYS A 180 -5.36 -12.07 16.23
CA LYS A 180 -6.55 -12.28 17.05
C LYS A 180 -7.80 -11.60 16.48
N ASN A 181 -7.67 -10.39 15.96
CA ASN A 181 -8.81 -9.51 15.67
C ASN A 181 -9.09 -9.35 14.17
N MET A 182 -8.22 -9.85 13.29
CA MET A 182 -8.41 -9.81 11.85
C MET A 182 -8.57 -11.23 11.30
N GLN A 183 -9.49 -11.39 10.35
CA GLN A 183 -9.56 -12.58 9.53
C GLN A 183 -8.40 -12.54 8.53
N ILE A 184 -7.49 -13.50 8.64
CA ILE A 184 -6.32 -13.61 7.78
C ILE A 184 -6.68 -14.47 6.57
N LEU A 185 -6.55 -13.89 5.38
CA LEU A 185 -6.93 -14.50 4.11
C LEU A 185 -5.69 -14.59 3.21
N GLN A 186 -5.31 -15.80 2.83
CA GLN A 186 -4.19 -16.03 1.93
C GLN A 186 -4.68 -16.13 0.48
N LEU A 187 -4.08 -15.33 -0.39
CA LEU A 187 -4.37 -15.24 -1.82
C LEU A 187 -3.15 -15.71 -2.62
N ASP A 188 -2.67 -16.92 -2.35
CA ASP A 188 -1.54 -17.56 -3.05
C ASP A 188 -2.03 -18.66 -3.98
N GLY A 189 -2.71 -18.27 -5.06
CA GLY A 189 -3.06 -19.17 -6.16
C GLY A 189 -1.89 -19.39 -7.13
N ASN A 190 -2.05 -20.29 -8.10
CA ASN A 190 -1.02 -20.55 -9.11
C ASN A 190 -0.97 -19.50 -10.23
N TYR A 191 -2.01 -18.68 -10.38
CA TYR A 191 -2.17 -17.75 -11.51
C TYR A 191 -1.70 -16.32 -11.19
N ASP A 192 -0.82 -15.76 -12.02
CA ASP A 192 -0.47 -14.35 -12.01
C ASP A 192 -1.40 -13.61 -12.98
N TYR A 193 -2.25 -12.74 -12.44
CA TYR A 193 -3.26 -11.97 -13.18
C TYR A 193 -2.68 -10.76 -13.92
N ARG A 194 -1.37 -10.52 -13.86
CA ARG A 194 -0.71 -9.48 -14.68
C ARG A 194 -0.58 -9.85 -16.15
N GLY A 195 -1.22 -10.95 -16.58
CA GLY A 195 -1.18 -11.47 -17.95
C GLY A 195 -1.53 -10.42 -19.01
N SER A 196 -0.66 -10.32 -20.01
CA SER A 196 -0.81 -9.56 -21.27
C SER A 196 -0.51 -8.05 -21.24
N HIS A 197 0.11 -7.52 -20.18
CA HIS A 197 0.82 -6.23 -20.23
C HIS A 197 2.31 -6.37 -19.92
N LEU A 198 2.91 -7.52 -20.29
CA LEU A 198 4.32 -7.56 -20.66
C LEU A 198 4.48 -6.81 -21.99
N GLY A 199 4.20 -5.51 -21.93
CA GLY A 199 4.64 -4.57 -22.93
C GLY A 199 6.14 -4.58 -22.88
N ASP A 200 6.70 -5.28 -23.87
CA ASP A 200 8.05 -5.20 -24.38
C ASP A 200 9.13 -5.79 -23.45
N ASP A 201 9.78 -6.88 -23.90
CA ASP A 201 11.03 -7.43 -23.32
C ASP A 201 12.17 -6.37 -23.31
N SER A 202 11.93 -5.17 -23.84
CA SER A 202 12.82 -4.02 -23.89
C SER A 202 13.00 -3.26 -22.57
N LYS A 203 12.38 -3.70 -21.46
CA LYS A 203 12.52 -3.03 -20.15
C LYS A 203 13.67 -3.54 -19.30
N TRP A 204 14.24 -4.70 -19.63
CA TRP A 204 15.34 -5.31 -18.88
C TRP A 204 16.47 -5.74 -19.80
N PHE A 205 17.62 -5.08 -19.70
CA PHE A 205 18.76 -5.30 -20.58
C PHE A 205 19.81 -6.18 -19.89
N THR A 206 19.83 -7.46 -20.26
CA THR A 206 20.69 -8.49 -19.66
C THR A 206 21.25 -9.42 -20.74
N PRO A 207 22.47 -9.98 -20.59
CA PRO A 207 23.43 -9.76 -19.51
C PRO A 207 24.07 -8.37 -19.58
N ILE A 208 24.63 -7.90 -18.45
CA ILE A 208 25.32 -6.61 -18.37
C ILE A 208 26.58 -6.68 -19.24
N ASN A 209 26.54 -6.05 -20.40
CA ASN A 209 27.66 -5.92 -21.33
C ASN A 209 27.52 -4.63 -22.14
N THR A 210 28.53 -4.32 -22.96
CA THR A 210 28.52 -3.09 -23.76
C THR A 210 27.33 -2.97 -24.71
N ASN A 211 26.85 -4.09 -25.28
CA ASN A 211 25.69 -4.07 -26.17
C ASN A 211 24.39 -3.75 -25.39
N SER A 212 24.18 -4.38 -24.23
CA SER A 212 23.00 -4.14 -23.40
C SER A 212 22.98 -2.71 -22.85
N GLN A 213 24.14 -2.19 -22.45
CA GLN A 213 24.32 -0.79 -22.02
C GLN A 213 24.00 0.18 -23.15
N ASN A 214 24.52 -0.06 -24.36
CA ASN A 214 24.24 0.78 -25.53
C ASN A 214 22.76 0.79 -25.89
N LEU A 215 22.08 -0.36 -25.82
CA LEU A 215 20.64 -0.44 -26.09
C LEU A 215 19.83 0.30 -25.02
N PHE A 216 20.22 0.21 -23.74
CA PHE A 216 19.59 0.96 -22.65
C PHE A 216 19.75 2.47 -22.83
N GLU A 217 20.96 2.89 -23.21
CA GLU A 217 21.32 4.26 -23.56
C GLU A 217 20.48 4.81 -24.73
N VAL A 218 20.36 4.05 -25.80
CA VAL A 218 19.52 4.39 -26.96
C VAL A 218 18.05 4.54 -26.53
N SER A 219 17.53 3.63 -25.71
CA SER A 219 16.16 3.70 -25.21
C SER A 219 15.91 4.99 -24.41
N PHE A 220 16.84 5.38 -23.55
CA PHE A 220 16.72 6.63 -22.80
C PHE A 220 16.76 7.86 -23.73
N ASN A 221 17.69 7.90 -24.68
CA ASN A 221 17.83 9.02 -25.61
C ASN A 221 16.61 9.14 -26.54
N GLN A 222 16.00 8.03 -26.95
CA GLN A 222 14.73 8.04 -27.69
C GLN A 222 13.58 8.63 -26.88
N LEU A 223 13.48 8.26 -25.60
CA LEU A 223 12.44 8.80 -24.71
C LEU A 223 12.60 10.31 -24.47
N VAL A 224 13.84 10.75 -24.28
CA VAL A 224 14.16 12.16 -24.01
C VAL A 224 14.09 13.04 -25.27
N GLY A 225 14.39 12.47 -26.44
CA GLY A 225 14.47 13.21 -27.70
C GLY A 225 15.59 14.25 -27.67
N SER A 226 15.29 15.47 -28.11
CA SER A 226 16.24 16.59 -28.17
C SER A 226 16.25 17.48 -26.93
N LYS A 227 15.61 17.08 -25.83
CA LYS A 227 15.58 17.89 -24.59
C LYS A 227 16.97 18.00 -23.97
N GLN A 228 17.21 19.10 -23.27
CA GLN A 228 18.47 19.34 -22.59
C GLN A 228 18.69 18.32 -21.45
N LEU A 229 19.89 17.74 -21.42
CA LEU A 229 20.33 16.84 -20.37
C LEU A 229 21.07 17.61 -19.28
N HIS A 230 20.75 17.30 -18.03
CA HIS A 230 21.45 17.77 -16.86
C HIS A 230 22.15 16.60 -16.17
N LEU A 231 23.40 16.82 -15.77
CA LEU A 231 24.22 15.86 -15.03
C LEU A 231 24.35 16.26 -13.55
N SER A 232 23.79 17.42 -13.17
CA SER A 232 23.89 17.91 -11.80
C SER A 232 23.04 17.07 -10.84
N PRO A 233 23.53 16.84 -9.61
CA PRO A 233 22.77 16.16 -8.57
C PRO A 233 21.41 16.83 -8.32
N ILE A 234 20.45 16.02 -7.88
CA ILE A 234 19.12 16.48 -7.50
C ILE A 234 19.00 16.54 -5.98
N VAL A 235 18.04 17.31 -5.48
CA VAL A 235 17.73 17.37 -4.04
C VAL A 235 16.38 16.73 -3.77
N ILE A 236 16.39 15.60 -3.06
CA ILE A 236 15.20 14.87 -2.62
C ILE A 236 15.16 14.93 -1.08
N ASN A 237 14.07 15.46 -0.51
CA ASN A 237 13.89 15.69 0.92
C ASN A 237 15.11 16.31 1.61
N LYS A 238 15.66 17.36 1.00
CA LYS A 238 16.86 18.09 1.48
C LYS A 238 18.17 17.29 1.44
N ARG A 239 18.18 16.11 0.81
CA ARG A 239 19.36 15.27 0.61
C ARG A 239 19.77 15.31 -0.86
N SER A 240 21.05 15.57 -1.11
CA SER A 240 21.61 15.46 -2.47
C SER A 240 21.54 14.01 -2.95
N MET A 241 21.33 13.82 -4.24
CA MET A 241 21.30 12.53 -4.91
C MET A 241 21.97 12.70 -6.27
N ASP A 242 23.09 12.00 -6.46
CA ASP A 242 23.80 12.00 -7.71
C ASP A 242 22.97 11.31 -8.79
N VAL A 243 23.11 11.75 -10.03
CA VAL A 243 22.38 11.23 -11.17
C VAL A 243 23.36 11.00 -12.30
N ILE A 244 23.10 10.00 -13.13
CA ILE A 244 23.90 9.81 -14.34
C ILE A 244 23.55 10.92 -15.31
N LYS A 245 22.24 11.11 -15.57
CA LYS A 245 21.70 12.20 -16.38
C LYS A 245 20.19 12.28 -16.23
N ARG A 246 19.62 13.45 -16.52
CA ARG A 246 18.18 13.67 -16.44
C ARG A 246 17.71 14.78 -17.36
N THR A 247 16.40 14.82 -17.56
CA THR A 247 15.65 16.00 -17.96
C THR A 247 14.86 16.54 -16.75
N ASP A 248 13.84 17.35 -16.99
CA ASP A 248 12.90 17.77 -15.95
C ASP A 248 11.92 16.65 -15.54
N VAL A 249 11.67 15.67 -16.41
CA VAL A 249 10.64 14.62 -16.19
C VAL A 249 11.13 13.18 -16.35
N HIS A 250 12.35 12.96 -16.85
CA HIS A 250 12.97 11.63 -16.95
C HIS A 250 14.34 11.64 -16.28
N ILE A 251 14.68 10.56 -15.57
CA ILE A 251 15.93 10.45 -14.83
C ILE A 251 16.60 9.10 -15.09
N MET A 252 17.91 9.12 -15.26
CA MET A 252 18.78 7.94 -15.23
C MET A 252 19.70 8.03 -14.02
N ILE A 253 19.71 6.97 -13.21
CA ILE A 253 20.39 6.93 -11.93
C ILE A 253 20.97 5.55 -11.64
N GLU A 254 22.05 5.52 -10.89
CA GLU A 254 22.69 4.28 -10.48
C GLU A 254 21.93 3.59 -9.34
N PHE A 255 21.87 2.26 -9.39
CA PHE A 255 21.26 1.41 -8.36
C PHE A 255 21.82 1.73 -6.97
N ASP A 256 23.14 1.91 -6.85
CA ASP A 256 23.78 2.17 -5.56
C ASP A 256 23.32 3.49 -4.93
N THR A 257 23.10 4.51 -5.76
CA THR A 257 22.61 5.81 -5.31
C THR A 257 21.17 5.74 -4.78
N LEU A 258 20.32 4.93 -5.42
CA LEU A 258 18.96 4.71 -4.96
C LEU A 258 18.89 3.79 -3.75
N CYS A 259 19.54 2.63 -3.82
CA CYS A 259 19.23 1.47 -2.99
C CYS A 259 20.29 1.16 -1.91
N LYS A 260 21.55 1.58 -2.06
CA LYS A 260 22.60 1.35 -1.04
C LYS A 260 22.80 2.53 -0.10
N GLN A 261 22.44 3.74 -0.52
CA GLN A 261 22.48 4.92 0.33
C GLN A 261 21.32 4.94 1.36
N PRO A 262 21.46 5.67 2.50
CA PRO A 262 20.41 5.76 3.52
C PRO A 262 19.21 6.60 3.04
N ARG A 263 18.38 6.01 2.19
CA ARG A 263 17.12 6.54 1.67
C ARG A 263 15.94 5.95 2.42
N ASN A 264 14.83 6.69 2.50
CA ASN A 264 13.58 6.22 3.09
C ASN A 264 12.42 6.31 2.09
N ALA A 265 11.26 5.74 2.44
CA ALA A 265 10.08 5.70 1.56
C ALA A 265 9.69 7.08 1.01
N SER A 266 9.81 8.15 1.81
CA SER A 266 9.49 9.51 1.34
C SER A 266 10.42 10.01 0.24
N ASP A 267 11.67 9.54 0.18
CA ASP A 267 12.61 9.92 -0.87
C ASP A 267 12.14 9.37 -2.23
N TYR A 268 11.79 8.09 -2.27
CA TYR A 268 11.27 7.45 -3.48
C TYR A 268 9.93 8.05 -3.91
N MET A 269 9.06 8.38 -2.96
CA MET A 269 7.78 9.04 -3.28
C MET A 269 7.97 10.41 -3.91
N GLN A 270 8.88 11.24 -3.40
CA GLN A 270 9.18 12.53 -4.02
C GLN A 270 9.80 12.34 -5.41
N LEU A 271 10.65 11.33 -5.58
CA LEU A 271 11.22 10.99 -6.88
C LEU A 271 10.13 10.64 -7.90
N CYS A 272 9.16 9.79 -7.53
CA CYS A 272 8.02 9.43 -8.37
C CYS A 272 7.05 10.58 -8.65
N GLN A 273 6.99 11.58 -7.76
CA GLN A 273 6.20 12.80 -8.00
C GLN A 273 6.87 13.74 -9.00
N GLN A 274 8.21 13.74 -9.03
CA GLN A 274 8.99 14.65 -9.87
C GLN A 274 9.28 14.06 -11.26
N TYR A 275 9.50 12.74 -11.35
CA TYR A 275 9.90 12.07 -12.58
C TYR A 275 8.85 11.06 -13.04
N GLN A 276 8.49 11.15 -14.32
CA GLN A 276 7.57 10.24 -15.00
C GLN A 276 8.24 8.93 -15.40
N SER A 277 9.56 8.93 -15.57
CA SER A 277 10.32 7.75 -15.95
C SER A 277 11.65 7.70 -15.22
N LEU A 278 11.98 6.52 -14.72
CA LEU A 278 13.22 6.22 -14.01
C LEU A 278 13.94 5.08 -14.72
N PHE A 279 15.17 5.36 -15.13
CA PHE A 279 16.10 4.40 -15.71
C PHE A 279 17.15 4.08 -14.65
N MET A 280 17.28 2.80 -14.32
CA MET A 280 18.20 2.34 -13.29
C MET A 280 19.32 1.54 -13.92
N VAL A 281 20.56 1.96 -13.67
CA VAL A 281 21.77 1.26 -14.14
C VAL A 281 22.42 0.53 -12.96
N ILE A 282 22.97 -0.65 -13.21
CA ILE A 282 23.77 -1.41 -12.25
C ILE A 282 25.22 -1.35 -12.75
N ASP A 283 26.15 -0.93 -11.88
CA ASP A 283 27.58 -0.81 -12.16
C ASP A 283 27.89 0.11 -13.37
N ALA A 284 27.56 1.40 -13.24
CA ALA A 284 27.77 2.43 -14.27
C ALA A 284 29.21 2.96 -14.31
#